data_AF-A0AAV5STX4-F1
#
_entry.id   AF-A0AAV5STX4-F1
#
_cell.length_a   1.000
_cell.length_b   1.000
_cell.length_c   1.000
_cell.angle_alpha   90.00
_cell.angle_beta   90.00
_cell.angle_gamma   90.00
#
_symmetry.space_group_name_H-M   'P 1'
#
loop_
_entity.id
_entity.type
_entity.pdbx_description
1 polymer ?
#
loop_
_entity_poly.entity_id
_entity_poly.type
_entity_poly.pdbx_seq_one_letter_code
_entity_poly.pdbx_strand_id
1 'polypeptide(L)'
;QSKLTYNDHVDVLVGVKSVLELESAQVKCGVETAFFGDLHGQFPDLVKWLIMFSTEEYPAWINYRLVFMGYYVDRGKHSLKVIHTLFLLKILYPKNIFLLRGKHETKGINGAK
;
A
#
# COMPACT_ATOMS: atom_id res chain seq x y z
N GLN A 1 3.39 15.61 16.38
CA GLN A 1 3.40 14.90 15.08
C GLN A 1 4.16 15.78 14.10
N SER A 2 5.36 15.37 13.67
CA SER A 2 6.01 16.01 12.53
C SER A 2 5.09 15.82 11.31
N LYS A 3 4.61 16.91 10.73
CA LYS A 3 3.85 16.85 9.47
C LYS A 3 4.85 16.63 8.35
N LEU A 4 4.62 15.61 7.52
CA LEU A 4 5.31 15.46 6.25
C LEU A 4 5.11 16.75 5.43
N THR A 5 6.17 17.17 4.75
CA THR A 5 6.15 18.32 3.87
C THR A 5 5.55 17.94 2.52
N TYR A 6 5.21 18.94 1.71
CA TYR A 6 4.78 18.72 0.34
C TYR A 6 5.82 17.96 -0.48
N ASN A 7 7.11 18.31 -0.32
CA ASN A 7 8.20 17.66 -1.04
C ASN A 7 8.33 16.18 -0.66
N ASP A 8 8.18 15.84 0.63
CA ASP A 8 8.20 14.44 1.07
C ASP A 8 7.13 13.60 0.37
N HIS A 9 5.93 14.17 0.17
CA HIS A 9 4.86 13.49 -0.56
C HIS A 9 5.19 13.32 -2.06
N VAL A 10 5.78 14.34 -2.68
CA VAL A 10 6.20 14.27 -4.08
C VAL A 10 7.28 13.19 -4.27
N ASP A 11 8.26 13.13 -3.38
CA ASP A 11 9.36 12.17 -3.44
C ASP A 11 8.84 10.73 -3.34
N VAL A 12 7.89 10.47 -2.44
CA VAL A 12 7.24 9.15 -2.34
C VAL A 12 6.46 8.82 -3.60
N LEU A 13 5.75 9.77 -4.21
CA LEU A 13 5.01 9.55 -5.46
C LEU A 13 5.95 9.25 -6.64
N VAL A 14 7.06 9.98 -6.76
CA VAL A 14 8.08 9.73 -7.79
C VAL A 14 8.73 8.37 -7.60
N GLY A 15 9.10 8.04 -6.35
CA GLY A 15 9.73 6.76 -6.01
C GLY A 15 8.81 5.57 -6.25
N VAL A 16 7.55 5.63 -5.83
CA VAL A 16 6.63 4.50 -6.04
C VAL A 16 6.27 4.33 -7.52
N LYS A 17 6.17 5.44 -8.27
CA LYS A 17 5.89 5.39 -9.71
C LYS A 17 6.99 4.63 -10.45
N SER A 18 8.25 4.94 -10.20
CA SER A 18 9.38 4.26 -10.87
C SER A 18 9.41 2.76 -10.56
N VAL A 19 9.03 2.36 -9.34
CA VAL A 19 8.90 0.95 -8.96
C VAL A 19 7.74 0.28 -9.69
N LEU A 20 6.55 0.89 -9.68
CA LEU A 20 5.34 0.30 -10.27
C LEU A 20 5.39 0.23 -11.80
N GLU A 21 6.03 1.18 -12.48
CA GLU A 21 6.18 1.17 -13.95
C GLU A 21 7.01 0.00 -14.47
N LEU A 22 7.89 -0.56 -13.63
CA LEU A 22 8.69 -1.73 -13.96
C LEU A 22 7.96 -3.05 -13.71
N GLU A 23 6.80 -3.02 -13.05
CA GLU A 23 6.07 -4.24 -12.68
C GLU A 23 5.13 -4.72 -13.79
N SER A 24 4.98 -6.04 -13.86
CA SER A 24 3.92 -6.64 -14.66
C SER A 24 2.55 -6.29 -14.07
N ALA A 25 1.57 -6.04 -14.95
CA ALA A 25 0.18 -5.88 -14.55
C ALA A 25 -0.41 -7.14 -13.88
N GLN A 26 0.21 -8.30 -14.09
CA GLN A 26 -0.17 -9.57 -13.47
C GLN A 26 0.80 -9.94 -12.35
N VAL A 27 0.27 -10.08 -11.14
CA VAL A 27 1.02 -10.57 -9.97
C VAL A 27 1.01 -12.10 -9.98
N LYS A 28 2.20 -12.71 -9.96
CA LYS A 28 2.34 -14.16 -9.80
C LYS A 28 2.30 -14.50 -8.31
N CYS A 29 1.33 -15.30 -7.91
CA CYS A 29 1.15 -15.72 -6.52
C CYS A 29 1.80 -17.10 -6.30
N GLY A 30 2.56 -17.22 -5.21
CA GLY A 30 3.15 -18.48 -4.74
C GLY A 30 2.47 -18.96 -3.45
N VAL A 31 2.98 -20.04 -2.86
CA VAL A 31 2.39 -20.67 -1.65
C VAL A 31 2.37 -19.72 -0.45
N GLU A 32 3.35 -18.82 -0.34
CA GLU A 32 3.48 -17.83 0.74
C GLU A 32 2.91 -16.47 0.32
N THR A 33 1.63 -16.43 -0.06
CA THR A 33 0.93 -15.19 -0.47
C THR A 33 -0.24 -14.88 0.46
N ALA A 34 -0.27 -13.67 1.00
CA ALA A 34 -1.37 -13.15 1.80
C ALA A 34 -2.12 -12.06 1.01
N PHE A 35 -3.45 -12.16 0.97
CA PHE A 35 -4.30 -11.21 0.26
C PHE A 35 -4.99 -10.27 1.24
N PHE A 36 -4.96 -8.98 0.93
CA PHE A 36 -5.59 -7.92 1.72
C PHE A 36 -6.66 -7.24 0.88
N GLY A 37 -7.88 -7.23 1.43
CA GLY A 37 -9.04 -6.59 0.82
C GLY A 37 -9.11 -5.10 1.11
N ASP A 38 -10.33 -4.58 0.99
CA ASP A 38 -10.61 -3.15 1.02
C ASP A 38 -10.20 -2.49 2.34
N LEU A 39 -9.47 -1.38 2.24
CA LEU A 39 -9.02 -0.61 3.41
C LEU A 39 -9.87 0.62 3.65
N HIS A 40 -10.37 1.27 2.60
CA HIS A 40 -11.21 2.46 2.69
C HIS A 40 -10.70 3.51 3.70
N GLY A 41 -9.40 3.80 3.68
CA GLY A 41 -8.79 4.75 4.61
C GLY A 41 -8.83 4.34 6.10
N GLN A 42 -9.05 3.07 6.43
CA GLN A 42 -9.01 2.51 7.79
C GLN A 42 -7.58 2.17 8.21
N PHE A 43 -6.81 3.20 8.55
CA PHE A 43 -5.41 3.05 8.97
C PHE A 43 -5.18 2.07 10.14
N PRO A 44 -6.02 2.01 11.20
CA PRO A 44 -5.83 1.05 12.28
C PRO A 44 -5.86 -0.41 11.82
N ASP A 45 -6.65 -0.72 10.80
CA ASP A 45 -6.77 -2.09 10.28
C ASP A 45 -5.55 -2.48 9.45
N LEU A 46 -5.01 -1.54 8.66
CA LEU A 46 -3.69 -1.70 8.03
C LEU A 46 -2.59 -2.01 9.05
N VAL A 47 -2.54 -1.27 10.17
CA VAL A 47 -1.54 -1.49 11.22
C VAL A 47 -1.71 -2.87 11.86
N LYS A 48 -2.94 -3.26 12.21
CA LYS A 48 -3.22 -4.59 12.77
C LYS A 48 -2.76 -5.70 11.83
N TRP A 49 -3.01 -5.57 10.53
CA TRP A 49 -2.54 -6.54 9.54
C TRP A 49 -1.02 -6.61 9.50
N LEU A 50 -0.32 -5.48 9.43
CA LEU A 50 1.15 -5.47 9.45
C LEU A 50 1.72 -6.12 10.72
N ILE A 51 1.09 -5.90 11.88
CA ILE A 51 1.47 -6.54 13.16
C ILE A 51 1.19 -8.04 13.14
N MET A 52 0.03 -8.48 12.62
CA MET A 52 -0.35 -9.90 12.57
C MET A 52 0.65 -10.74 11.78
N PHE A 53 1.27 -10.16 10.75
CA PHE A 53 2.33 -10.81 9.99
C PHE A 53 3.74 -10.40 10.46
N SER A 54 3.91 -9.81 11.64
CA SER A 54 5.22 -9.52 12.23
C SER A 54 5.48 -10.42 13.43
N THR A 55 6.75 -10.77 13.69
CA THR A 55 7.16 -11.35 14.98
C THR A 55 7.68 -10.23 15.88
N GLU A 56 7.90 -10.53 17.17
CA GLU A 56 8.43 -9.55 18.14
C GLU A 56 9.82 -9.01 17.76
N GLU A 57 10.56 -9.72 16.90
CA GLU A 57 11.95 -9.42 16.55
C GLU A 57 12.12 -8.88 15.12
N TYR A 58 11.27 -9.26 14.17
CA TYR A 58 11.34 -8.78 12.78
C TYR A 58 9.97 -8.84 12.08
N PRO A 59 9.70 -7.97 11.09
CA PRO A 59 8.55 -8.15 10.21
C PRO A 59 8.60 -9.49 9.44
N ALA A 60 8.01 -10.55 10.00
CA ALA A 60 7.95 -11.88 9.40
C ALA A 60 7.25 -11.91 8.04
N TRP A 61 6.48 -10.87 7.71
CA TRP A 61 5.88 -10.65 6.40
C TRP A 61 6.91 -10.47 5.29
N ILE A 62 8.20 -10.25 5.59
CA ILE A 62 9.25 -10.23 4.57
C ILE A 62 9.41 -11.59 3.87
N ASN A 63 8.91 -12.67 4.46
CA ASN A 63 8.88 -13.99 3.83
C ASN A 63 7.60 -14.21 3.00
N TYR A 64 6.60 -13.31 3.13
CA TYR A 64 5.34 -13.40 2.42
C TYR A 64 5.28 -12.41 1.25
N ARG A 65 4.49 -12.75 0.25
CA ARG A 65 3.97 -11.80 -0.73
C ARG A 65 2.66 -11.22 -0.20
N LEU A 66 2.65 -9.93 0.11
CA LEU A 66 1.45 -9.22 0.53
C LEU A 66 0.81 -8.57 -0.69
N VAL A 67 -0.37 -9.06 -1.09
CA VAL A 67 -1.11 -8.55 -2.25
C VAL A 67 -2.31 -7.75 -1.77
N PHE A 68 -2.27 -6.44 -1.99
CA PHE A 68 -3.36 -5.53 -1.63
C PHE A 68 -4.26 -5.28 -2.84
N MET A 69 -5.54 -5.61 -2.72
CA MET A 69 -6.48 -5.71 -3.87
C MET A 69 -7.13 -4.38 -4.31
N GLY A 70 -6.66 -3.25 -3.78
CA GLY A 70 -7.18 -1.91 -4.10
C GLY A 70 -8.04 -1.33 -2.99
N TYR A 71 -8.88 -0.35 -3.31
CA TYR A 71 -9.79 0.31 -2.35
C TYR A 71 -9.04 0.86 -1.13
N TYR A 72 -7.90 1.50 -1.38
CA TYR A 72 -7.03 2.04 -0.33
C TYR A 72 -7.60 3.30 0.30
N VAL A 73 -8.30 4.06 -0.54
CA VAL A 73 -8.81 5.40 -0.29
C VAL A 73 -10.34 5.40 -0.30
N ASP A 74 -10.93 6.56 -0.01
CA ASP A 74 -12.37 6.80 0.11
C ASP A 74 -12.98 6.32 1.45
N ARG A 75 -14.06 6.97 1.89
CA ARG A 75 -14.88 6.73 3.11
C ARG A 75 -14.20 6.93 4.47
N GLY A 76 -12.94 6.53 4.63
CA GLY A 76 -12.21 6.63 5.90
C GLY A 76 -11.42 7.93 6.07
N LYS A 77 -11.29 8.35 7.33
CA LYS A 77 -10.60 9.59 7.74
C LYS A 77 -9.07 9.57 7.52
N HIS A 78 -8.48 8.43 7.21
CA HIS A 78 -7.03 8.26 7.12
C HIS A 78 -6.54 7.74 5.76
N SER A 79 -7.30 8.00 4.69
CA SER A 79 -6.95 7.64 3.31
C SER A 79 -5.51 8.02 2.93
N LEU A 80 -5.08 9.25 3.26
CA LEU A 80 -3.71 9.70 2.97
C LEU A 80 -2.65 8.88 3.73
N LYS A 81 -2.90 8.53 5.00
CA LYS A 81 -1.97 7.72 5.78
C LYS A 81 -1.87 6.30 5.23
N VAL A 82 -3.00 5.70 4.86
CA VAL A 82 -3.06 4.36 4.27
C VAL A 82 -2.24 4.29 2.99
N ILE A 83 -2.54 5.14 2.01
CA ILE A 83 -1.85 5.08 0.71
C ILE A 83 -0.37 5.42 0.84
N HIS A 84 -0.02 6.37 1.70
CA HIS A 84 1.37 6.76 1.92
C HIS A 84 2.19 5.65 2.57
N THR A 85 1.64 4.96 3.56
CA THR A 85 2.30 3.79 4.18
C THR A 85 2.48 2.66 3.17
N LEU A 86 1.46 2.36 2.36
CA LEU A 86 1.55 1.32 1.33
C LEU A 86 2.60 1.66 0.26
N PHE A 87 2.70 2.92 -0.17
CA PHE A 87 3.72 3.36 -1.12
C PHE A 87 5.14 3.26 -0.55
N LEU A 88 5.35 3.68 0.69
CA LEU A 88 6.64 3.51 1.35
C LEU A 88 7.03 2.03 1.48
N LEU A 89 6.10 1.17 1.88
CA LEU A 89 6.34 -0.27 1.94
C LEU A 89 6.63 -0.86 0.56
N LYS A 90 5.95 -0.38 -0.50
CA LYS A 90 6.22 -0.80 -1.87
C LYS A 90 7.64 -0.41 -2.33
N ILE A 91 8.09 0.79 -1.99
CA ILE A 91 9.43 1.26 -2.32
C ILE A 91 10.49 0.46 -1.57
N LEU A 92 10.28 0.22 -0.27
CA LEU A 92 11.24 -0.48 0.58
C LEU A 92 11.30 -2.00 0.29
N TYR A 93 10.16 -2.60 -0.06
CA TYR A 93 10.03 -4.05 -0.22
C TYR A 93 9.29 -4.41 -1.53
N PRO A 94 9.84 -4.02 -2.70
CA PRO A 94 9.14 -4.12 -3.98
C PRO A 94 8.84 -5.57 -4.39
N LYS A 95 9.62 -6.54 -3.90
CA LYS A 95 9.43 -7.97 -4.18
C LYS A 95 8.38 -8.65 -3.29
N ASN A 96 7.99 -8.00 -2.20
CA ASN A 96 7.07 -8.54 -1.19
C ASN A 96 5.71 -7.88 -1.26
N ILE A 97 5.68 -6.56 -1.45
CA ILE A 97 4.46 -5.77 -1.44
C ILE A 97 3.96 -5.60 -2.87
N PHE A 98 2.75 -6.05 -3.15
CA PHE A 98 2.10 -5.88 -4.44
C PHE A 98 0.82 -5.07 -4.26
N LEU A 99 0.68 -4.00 -5.04
CA LEU A 99 -0.46 -3.10 -5.00
C LEU A 99 -1.25 -3.23 -6.30
N LEU A 100 -2.45 -3.79 -6.22
CA LEU A 100 -3.38 -3.88 -7.34
C LEU A 100 -4.30 -2.66 -7.39
N ARG A 101 -4.67 -2.24 -8.59
CA ARG A 101 -5.56 -1.11 -8.77
C ARG A 101 -7.02 -1.52 -8.54
N GLY A 102 -7.68 -0.90 -7.56
CA GLY A 102 -9.13 -0.99 -7.38
C GLY A 102 -9.88 0.08 -8.18
N LYS A 103 -11.22 0.06 -8.10
CA LYS A 103 -12.05 1.03 -8.86
C LYS A 103 -11.91 2.46 -8.33
N HIS A 104 -11.72 2.62 -7.01
CA HIS A 104 -11.62 3.94 -6.37
C HIS A 104 -10.29 4.64 -6.71
N GLU A 105 -9.29 3.93 -7.20
CA GLU A 105 -8.00 4.48 -7.64
C GLU A 105 -8.06 5.06 -9.07
N THR A 106 -9.20 5.65 -9.44
CA THR A 106 -9.43 6.29 -10.74
C THR A 106 -9.92 7.72 -10.55
N LYS A 107 -9.54 8.61 -11.49
CA LYS A 107 -10.01 10.00 -11.50
C LYS A 107 -11.53 10.12 -11.60
N GLY A 108 -12.23 9.13 -12.16
CA GLY A 108 -13.69 9.17 -12.26
C GLY A 108 -14.41 9.06 -10.91
N ILE A 109 -13.79 8.41 -9.92
CA ILE A 109 -14.38 8.18 -8.60
C ILE A 109 -13.76 9.13 -7.56
N ASN A 110 -12.43 9.28 -7.57
CA ASN A 110 -11.69 10.12 -6.61
C ASN A 110 -11.11 11.41 -7.23
N GLY A 111 -11.53 11.77 -8.44
CA GLY A 111 -11.17 13.06 -9.02
C GLY A 111 -11.80 14.18 -8.21
N ALA A 112 -10.98 15.16 -7.84
CA ALA A 112 -11.51 16.46 -7.47
C ALA A 112 -12.36 16.97 -8.64
N LYS A 113 -13.64 17.29 -8.36
CA LYS A 113 -14.40 18.18 -9.22
C LYS A 113 -13.77 19.56 -9.21
#